data_AF-A0A4D7CAP4-F1
#
_entry.id   AF-A0A4D7CAP4-F1
#
_cell.length_a   1.000
_cell.length_b   1.000
_cell.length_c   1.000
_cell.angle_alpha   90.00
_cell.angle_beta   90.00
_cell.angle_gamma   90.00
#
_symmetry.space_group_name_H-M   'P 1'
#
loop_
_entity.id
_entity.type
_entity.pdbx_description
1 polymer ?
#
loop_
_entity_poly.entity_id
_entity_poly.type
_entity_poly.pdbx_seq_one_letter_code
_entity_poly.pdbx_strand_id
1 'polypeptide(L)'
;MADVERALSDYKVAPGARIFLPQPGGSLITISLTPDQAERQRTLYLDAADGSVIDDIGWADYSPLAKAVEWGTMTHMGRQFGLANQLLALAVALTLAASVVTGVYMWWRRARGSLRHPAACRTGCRGRSSS
;
A
#
# COMPACT_ATOMS: atom_id res chain seq x y z
N MET A 1 30.34 -19.94 13.56
CA MET A 1 29.66 -20.40 12.33
C MET A 1 28.55 -21.42 12.62
N ALA A 2 28.78 -22.44 13.44
CA ALA A 2 27.76 -23.45 13.78
C ALA A 2 26.54 -22.89 14.56
N ASP A 3 26.74 -21.90 15.43
CA ASP A 3 25.65 -21.33 16.23
C ASP A 3 24.72 -20.40 15.43
N VAL A 4 25.28 -19.71 14.43
CA VAL A 4 24.50 -18.91 13.47
C VAL A 4 23.59 -19.84 12.66
N GLU A 5 24.12 -20.96 12.16
CA GLU A 5 23.34 -21.94 11.40
C GLU A 5 22.24 -22.59 12.26
N ARG A 6 22.50 -22.82 13.55
CA ARG A 6 21.51 -23.29 14.53
C ARG A 6 20.42 -22.26 14.80
N ALA A 7 20.78 -20.99 14.99
CA ALA A 7 19.84 -19.88 15.14
C ALA A 7 18.97 -19.72 13.89
N LEU A 8 19.56 -19.84 12.69
CA LEU A 8 18.83 -19.80 11.42
C LEU A 8 17.85 -20.99 11.27
N SER A 9 18.25 -22.18 11.72
CA SER A 9 17.44 -23.41 11.72
C SER A 9 16.25 -23.32 12.70
N ASP A 10 16.49 -22.88 13.94
CA ASP A 10 15.46 -22.78 14.98
C ASP A 10 14.43 -21.67 14.66
N TYR A 11 14.86 -20.58 14.02
CA TYR A 11 13.99 -19.44 13.71
C TYR A 11 13.23 -19.57 12.39
N LYS A 12 13.35 -20.70 11.67
CA LYS A 12 12.72 -20.93 10.36
C LYS A 12 12.84 -19.70 9.45
N VAL A 13 14.07 -19.22 9.30
CA VAL A 13 14.41 -18.09 8.44
C VAL A 13 13.92 -18.40 7.03
N ALA A 14 12.78 -17.84 6.66
CA ALA A 14 12.19 -18.04 5.35
C ALA A 14 13.14 -17.47 4.27
N PRO A 15 13.21 -18.09 3.07
CA PRO A 15 14.02 -17.56 1.98
C PRO A 15 13.58 -16.12 1.66
N GLY A 16 14.44 -15.14 1.95
CA GLY A 16 14.11 -13.71 1.91
C GLY A 16 14.63 -12.88 3.09
N ALA A 17 15.27 -13.51 4.08
CA ALA A 17 15.92 -12.82 5.18
C ALA A 17 17.01 -11.84 4.70
N ARG A 18 16.96 -10.61 5.23
CA ARG A 18 17.99 -9.60 4.98
C ARG A 18 19.01 -9.67 6.10
N ILE A 19 20.24 -10.01 5.76
CA ILE A 19 21.37 -10.07 6.69
C ILE A 19 22.21 -8.81 6.49
N PHE A 20 22.36 -8.04 7.56
CA PHE A 20 23.26 -6.89 7.59
C PHE A 20 24.55 -7.31 8.27
N LEU A 21 25.64 -7.27 7.50
CA LEU A 21 26.97 -7.55 8.03
C LEU A 21 27.48 -6.36 8.86
N PRO A 22 28.31 -6.63 9.89
CA PRO A 22 28.92 -5.59 10.68
C PRO A 22 29.80 -4.68 9.81
N GLN A 23 29.75 -3.38 10.09
CA GLN A 23 30.69 -2.43 9.49
C GLN A 23 32.11 -2.65 10.02
N PRO A 24 33.16 -2.21 9.32
CA PRO A 24 34.53 -2.32 9.82
C PRO A 24 34.65 -1.66 11.21
N GLY A 25 34.91 -2.46 12.24
CA GLY A 25 34.96 -2.03 13.65
C GLY A 25 33.69 -2.26 14.48
N GLY A 26 32.62 -2.85 13.92
CA GLY A 26 31.39 -3.22 14.63
C GLY A 26 31.31 -4.71 14.99
N SER A 27 30.68 -5.04 16.11
CA SER A 27 30.51 -6.42 16.62
C SER A 27 29.06 -6.95 16.50
N LEU A 28 28.20 -6.32 15.70
CA LEU A 28 26.78 -6.64 15.63
C LEU A 28 26.36 -7.11 14.24
N ILE A 29 25.77 -8.29 14.16
CA ILE A 29 25.08 -8.82 12.97
C ILE A 29 23.57 -8.63 13.18
N THR A 30 22.89 -8.02 12.24
CA THR A 30 21.42 -7.89 12.29
C THR A 30 20.77 -8.75 11.22
N ILE A 31 19.84 -9.60 11.60
CA ILE A 31 19.03 -10.40 10.67
C ILE A 31 17.58 -9.91 10.76
N SER A 32 17.05 -9.37 9.67
CA SER A 32 15.64 -8.95 9.59
C SER A 32 14.86 -9.89 8.67
N LEU A 33 13.79 -10.46 9.22
CA LEU A 33 12.83 -11.30 8.52
C LEU A 33 11.59 -10.45 8.22
N THR A 34 11.35 -10.17 6.94
CA THR A 34 10.19 -9.39 6.48
C THR A 34 9.26 -10.25 5.60
N PRO A 35 8.53 -11.20 6.17
CA PRO A 35 7.57 -12.02 5.44
C PRO A 35 6.35 -11.23 4.97
N ASP A 36 5.57 -11.85 4.09
CA ASP A 36 4.33 -11.35 3.50
C ASP A 36 3.22 -11.02 4.50
N GLN A 37 3.32 -11.57 5.71
CA GLN A 37 2.38 -11.38 6.80
C GLN A 37 3.01 -10.51 7.88
N ALA A 38 2.30 -9.46 8.30
CA ALA A 38 2.76 -8.54 9.34
C ALA A 38 3.14 -9.27 10.64
N GLU A 39 2.35 -10.28 11.03
CA GLU A 39 2.53 -11.01 12.29
C GLU A 39 3.76 -11.92 12.32
N ARG A 40 4.39 -12.16 11.16
CA ARG A 40 5.58 -13.00 11.05
C ARG A 40 6.88 -12.20 10.99
N GLN A 41 6.80 -10.87 11.02
CA GLN A 41 7.97 -10.02 11.07
C GLN A 41 8.75 -10.21 12.37
N ARG A 42 10.07 -10.34 12.22
CA ARG A 42 10.98 -10.54 13.34
C ARG A 42 12.36 -10.01 13.00
N THR A 43 13.02 -9.34 13.93
CA THR A 43 14.39 -8.85 13.76
C THR A 43 15.25 -9.37 14.89
N LEU A 44 16.32 -10.07 14.52
CA LEU A 44 17.28 -10.67 15.42
C LEU A 44 18.58 -9.87 15.39
N TYR A 45 19.10 -9.60 16.57
CA TYR A 45 20.41 -9.01 16.78
C TYR A 45 21.33 -10.11 17.32
N LEU A 46 22.40 -10.39 16.58
CA LEU A 46 23.38 -11.40 16.89
C LEU A 46 24.74 -10.75 17.14
N ASP A 47 25.50 -11.26 18.09
CA ASP A 47 26.90 -10.87 18.27
C ASP A 47 27.75 -11.44 17.12
N ALA A 48 28.65 -10.63 16.55
CA ALA A 48 29.52 -11.02 15.45
C ALA A 48 30.71 -11.90 15.88
N ALA A 49 31.09 -11.87 17.16
CA ALA A 49 32.23 -12.61 17.71
C ALA A 49 31.90 -14.09 17.94
N ASP A 50 30.72 -14.39 18.49
CA ASP A 50 30.31 -15.76 18.84
C ASP A 50 28.98 -16.21 18.21
N GLY A 51 28.17 -15.29 17.65
CA GLY A 51 26.88 -15.62 17.07
C GLY A 51 25.75 -15.77 18.09
N SER A 52 25.94 -15.32 19.34
CA SER A 52 24.91 -15.31 20.36
C SER A 52 23.79 -14.32 20.04
N VAL A 53 22.54 -14.66 20.39
CA VAL A 53 21.38 -13.75 20.23
C VAL A 53 21.42 -12.73 21.35
N ILE A 54 21.64 -11.47 20.98
CA ILE A 54 21.65 -10.33 21.89
C ILE A 54 20.22 -9.84 22.13
N ASP A 55 19.42 -9.74 21.06
CA ASP A 55 18.04 -9.25 21.15
C ASP A 55 17.17 -9.82 20.03
N ASP A 56 15.88 -9.99 20.30
CA ASP A 56 14.90 -10.60 19.41
C ASP A 56 13.58 -9.83 19.50
N ILE A 57 13.37 -8.97 18.51
CA ILE A 57 12.19 -8.12 18.43
C ILE A 57 11.20 -8.76 17.46
N GLY A 58 10.09 -9.26 18.01
CA GLY A 58 9.02 -9.86 17.24
C GLY A 58 7.75 -9.00 17.20
N TRP A 59 6.73 -9.53 16.53
CA TRP A 59 5.40 -8.93 16.53
C TRP A 59 4.86 -8.64 17.93
N ALA A 60 5.18 -9.47 18.94
CA ALA A 60 4.72 -9.28 20.31
C ALA A 60 5.14 -7.92 20.89
N ASP A 61 6.34 -7.46 20.55
CA ASP A 61 7.00 -6.27 21.09
C ASP A 61 6.55 -4.97 20.41
N TYR A 62 5.78 -5.07 19.32
CA TYR A 62 5.24 -3.91 18.63
C TYR A 62 4.10 -3.27 19.45
N SER A 63 4.10 -1.94 19.51
CA SER A 63 2.98 -1.17 20.08
C SER A 63 1.69 -1.42 19.31
N PRO A 64 0.50 -1.28 19.92
CA PRO A 64 -0.77 -1.50 19.22
C PRO A 64 -0.94 -0.68 17.94
N LEU A 65 -0.44 0.57 17.96
CA LEU A 65 -0.44 1.44 16.78
C LEU A 65 0.52 0.91 15.69
N ALA A 66 1.74 0.50 16.08
CA ALA A 66 2.69 -0.08 15.13
C ALA A 66 2.14 -1.34 14.47
N LYS A 67 1.47 -2.21 15.25
CA LYS A 67 0.77 -3.39 14.72
C LYS A 67 -0.30 -3.01 13.70
N ALA A 68 -1.14 -2.03 14.00
CA ALA A 68 -2.20 -1.60 13.10
C ALA A 68 -1.65 -1.01 11.79
N VAL A 69 -0.59 -0.21 11.85
CA VAL A 69 0.07 0.38 10.68
C VAL A 69 0.72 -0.70 9.82
N GLU A 70 1.45 -1.63 10.42
CA GLU A 70 2.12 -2.72 9.70
C GLU A 70 1.11 -3.65 9.03
N TRP A 71 0.06 -4.04 9.76
CA TRP A 71 -1.05 -4.81 9.22
C TRP A 71 -1.77 -4.09 8.08
N GLY A 72 -2.00 -2.79 8.23
CA GLY A 72 -2.58 -1.94 7.19
C GLY A 72 -1.69 -1.87 5.95
N THR A 73 -0.37 -1.77 6.12
CA THR A 73 0.59 -1.75 5.03
C THR A 73 0.61 -3.06 4.25
N MET A 74 0.65 -4.20 4.95
CA MET A 74 0.59 -5.52 4.30
C MET A 74 -0.74 -5.77 3.58
N THR A 75 -1.83 -5.23 4.14
CA THR A 75 -3.15 -5.26 3.50
C THR A 75 -3.16 -4.36 2.26
N HIS A 76 -2.60 -3.16 2.33
CA HIS A 76 -2.50 -2.26 1.17
C HIS A 76 -1.65 -2.85 0.04
N MET A 77 -0.53 -3.49 0.38
CA MET A 77 0.37 -4.15 -0.57
C MET A 77 -0.20 -5.43 -1.19
N GLY A 78 -1.40 -5.88 -0.78
CA GLY A 78 -2.01 -7.07 -1.35
C GLY A 78 -1.55 -8.40 -0.75
N ARG A 79 -0.70 -8.38 0.29
CA ARG A 79 0.00 -9.58 0.80
C ARG A 79 -0.69 -10.25 2.00
N GLN A 80 -1.39 -9.47 2.82
CA GLN A 80 -1.94 -9.96 4.10
C GLN A 80 -2.96 -11.10 3.97
N PHE A 81 -3.87 -11.05 2.99
CA PHE A 81 -4.88 -12.10 2.73
C PHE A 81 -4.70 -12.82 1.39
N GLY A 82 -3.54 -12.65 0.75
CA GLY A 82 -3.24 -13.24 -0.56
C GLY A 82 -4.28 -12.87 -1.63
N LEU A 83 -4.81 -13.89 -2.32
CA LEU A 83 -5.64 -13.74 -3.52
C LEU A 83 -6.95 -12.97 -3.26
N ALA A 84 -7.57 -13.14 -2.09
CA ALA A 84 -8.78 -12.40 -1.73
C ALA A 84 -8.55 -10.88 -1.70
N ASN A 85 -7.39 -10.46 -1.19
CA ASN A 85 -7.02 -9.05 -1.13
C ASN A 85 -6.78 -8.46 -2.52
N GLN A 86 -6.13 -9.23 -3.39
CA GLN A 86 -5.87 -8.83 -4.77
C GLN A 86 -7.16 -8.68 -5.57
N LEU A 87 -8.13 -9.60 -5.41
CA LEU A 87 -9.43 -9.50 -6.06
C LEU A 87 -10.22 -8.28 -5.57
N LEU A 88 -10.19 -8.00 -4.27
CA LEU A 88 -10.83 -6.79 -3.72
C LEU A 88 -10.18 -5.52 -4.27
N ALA A 89 -8.85 -5.46 -4.29
CA ALA A 89 -8.11 -4.33 -4.85
C ALA A 89 -8.43 -4.11 -6.34
N LEU A 90 -8.52 -5.20 -7.11
CA LEU A 90 -8.95 -5.17 -8.51
C LEU A 90 -10.37 -4.62 -8.65
N ALA A 91 -11.32 -5.09 -7.84
CA ALA A 91 -12.71 -4.63 -7.88
C ALA A 91 -12.82 -3.13 -7.56
N VAL A 92 -12.08 -2.65 -6.57
CA VAL A 92 -12.00 -1.21 -6.23
C VAL A 92 -11.41 -0.42 -7.41
N ALA A 93 -10.28 -0.87 -7.96
CA ALA A 93 -9.66 -0.20 -9.12
C ALA A 93 -10.60 -0.10 -10.32
N LEU A 94 -11.33 -1.17 -10.64
CA LEU A 94 -12.33 -1.17 -11.72
C LEU A 94 -13.49 -0.21 -11.43
N THR A 95 -13.94 -0.11 -10.18
CA THR A 95 -15.00 0.82 -9.78
C THR A 95 -14.57 2.28 -9.94
N LEU A 96 -13.34 2.61 -9.54
CA LEU A 96 -12.76 3.95 -9.74
C LEU A 96 -12.61 4.27 -11.22
N ALA A 97 -12.08 3.33 -12.01
CA ALA A 97 -11.94 3.51 -13.45
C ALA A 97 -13.31 3.74 -14.13
N ALA A 98 -14.32 2.92 -13.80
CA ALA A 98 -15.68 3.10 -14.28
C ALA A 98 -16.28 4.46 -13.88
N SER A 99 -16.01 4.93 -12.65
CA SER A 99 -16.46 6.24 -12.18
C SER A 99 -15.86 7.39 -12.99
N VAL A 100 -14.56 7.32 -13.32
CA VAL A 100 -13.91 8.30 -14.17
C VAL A 100 -14.47 8.27 -15.60
N VAL A 101 -14.60 7.07 -16.18
CA VAL A 101 -15.14 6.91 -17.55
C VAL A 101 -16.56 7.43 -17.65
N THR A 102 -17.42 7.13 -16.67
CA THR A 102 -18.81 7.62 -16.65
C THR A 102 -18.87 9.13 -16.45
N GLY A 103 -18.04 9.71 -15.58
CA GLY A 103 -17.92 11.16 -15.41
C GLY A 103 -17.51 11.88 -16.69
N VAL A 104 -16.47 11.38 -17.37
CA VAL A 104 -16.01 11.93 -18.67
C VAL A 104 -17.07 11.75 -19.75
N TYR A 105 -17.75 10.60 -19.81
CA TYR A 105 -18.83 10.34 -20.76
C TYR A 105 -20.01 11.29 -20.57
N MET A 106 -20.43 11.51 -19.31
CA MET A 106 -21.50 12.46 -18.97
C MET A 106 -21.10 13.89 -19.35
N TRP A 107 -19.86 14.30 -19.06
CA TRP A 107 -19.33 15.59 -19.45
C TRP A 107 -19.36 15.77 -20.98
N TRP A 108 -18.93 14.77 -21.74
CA TRP A 108 -18.94 14.82 -23.20
C TRP A 108 -20.36 14.88 -23.79
N ARG A 109 -21.31 14.14 -23.22
CA ARG A 109 -22.73 14.22 -23.61
C ARG A 109 -23.33 15.60 -23.32
N ARG A 110 -23.00 16.21 -22.18
CA ARG A 110 -23.43 17.58 -21.86
C ARG A 110 -22.85 18.60 -22.84
N ALA A 111 -21.56 18.52 -23.15
CA ALA A 111 -20.89 19.42 -24.08
C ALA A 111 -21.48 19.36 -25.50
N ARG A 112 -21.88 18.17 -25.96
CA ARG A 112 -22.58 18.01 -27.26
C ARG A 112 -24.02 18.49 -27.26
N GLY A 113 -24.69 18.50 -26.10
CA GLY A 113 -26.07 19.00 -25.94
C GLY A 113 -26.16 20.53 -25.79
N SER A 114 -25.14 21.20 -25.23
CA SER A 114 -25.18 22.65 -24.99
C SER A 114 -24.93 23.52 -26.23
N LEU A 115 -24.63 22.92 -27.38
CA LEU A 115 -24.57 23.60 -28.69
C LEU A 115 -25.96 23.85 -29.32
N ARG A 116 -27.06 23.48 -28.63
CA ARG A 116 -28.44 23.62 -29.13
C ARG A 116 -29.33 24.54 -28.28
N HIS A 117 -28.82 25.72 -27.95
CA HIS A 117 -29.70 26.87 -27.75
C HIS A 117 -29.29 27.97 -28.73
N PRO A 118 -29.95 28.09 -29.91
CA PRO A 118 -30.12 29.42 -30.44
C PRO A 118 -30.88 30.19 -29.36
N ALA A 119 -30.32 31.30 -28.89
CA ALA A 119 -31.07 32.27 -28.11
C ALA A 119 -32.24 32.72 -28.98
N ALA A 120 -33.37 32.03 -28.86
CA ALA A 120 -34.60 32.46 -29.49
C ALA A 120 -34.96 33.78 -28.81
N CYS A 121 -34.73 34.87 -29.54
CA CYS A 121 -35.14 36.21 -29.20
C CYS A 121 -36.61 36.16 -28.77
N ARG A 122 -36.85 36.25 -27.45
CA ARG A 122 -38.19 36.18 -26.88
C ARG A 122 -38.79 37.58 -26.97
N THR A 123 -39.45 37.82 -28.09
CA THR A 123 -40.62 38.73 -28.24
C THR A 123 -40.56 40.03 -27.44
N GLY A 124 -40.09 41.11 -28.06
CA GLY A 124 -40.15 42.46 -27.50
C GLY A 124 -40.10 43.60 -28.53
N CYS A 125 -40.20 43.33 -29.83
CA CYS A 125 -40.41 44.40 -30.82
C CYS A 125 -41.91 44.66 -30.98
N ARG A 126 -42.50 45.39 -30.03
CA ARG A 126 -43.83 45.97 -30.17
C ARG A 126 -43.66 47.47 -30.35
N GLY A 127 -43.90 47.95 -31.56
CA GLY A 127 -43.66 49.33 -31.95
C GLY A 127 -44.56 50.35 -31.26
N ARG A 128 -44.17 51.62 -31.40
CA ARG A 128 -45.11 52.75 -31.44
C ARG A 128 -44.51 53.90 -32.24
N SER A 129 -45.04 54.09 -33.43
CA SER A 129 -45.09 55.36 -34.16
C SER A 129 -46.18 56.25 -33.55
N SER A 130 -45.88 57.52 -33.32
CA SER A 130 -46.86 58.60 -33.47
C SER A 130 -46.12 59.94 -33.51
N SER A 131 -46.29 60.61 -34.66
CA SER A 131 -46.20 62.05 -34.85
C SER A 131 -47.18 62.82 -33.97
#